data_AF-A0A452YJV8-F1
#
_entry.id   AF-A0A452YJV8-F1
#
_cell.length_a   1.000
_cell.length_b   1.000
_cell.length_c   1.000
_cell.angle_alpha   90.00
_cell.angle_beta   90.00
_cell.angle_gamma   90.00
#
_symmetry.space_group_name_H-M   'P 1'
#
loop_
_entity.id
_entity.type
_entity.pdbx_description
1 polymer ?
#
loop_
_entity_poly.entity_id
_entity_poly.type
_entity_poly.pdbx_seq_one_letter_code
_entity_poly.pdbx_strand_id
1 'polypeptide(L)'
;MSGAKFDGADLTEVVMSKAYAVGASFKGTNFTNAVIDRANFGKADLEGAIFKNTVLSGSTFDEANMKDVDFEDTLIGYIDLQKLCRNTSINEDTRLELGCR
;
A
#
# COMPACT_ATOMS: atom_id res chain seq x y z
N MET A 1 -3.00 -10.11 11.30
CA MET A 1 -4.18 -9.53 10.62
C MET A 1 -4.52 -10.27 9.32
N SER A 2 -4.06 -11.52 9.13
CA SER A 2 -4.33 -12.25 7.87
C SER A 2 -5.82 -12.53 7.70
N GLY A 3 -6.34 -12.32 6.48
CA GLY A 3 -7.75 -12.52 6.14
C GLY A 3 -8.73 -11.54 6.82
N ALA A 4 -8.24 -10.53 7.54
CA ALA A 4 -9.10 -9.51 8.16
C ALA A 4 -9.72 -8.59 7.10
N LYS A 5 -10.83 -7.94 7.43
CA LYS A 5 -11.49 -6.95 6.57
C LYS A 5 -11.50 -5.58 7.24
N PHE A 6 -10.88 -4.62 6.57
CA PHE A 6 -10.78 -3.22 6.97
C PHE A 6 -11.36 -2.29 5.90
N ASP A 7 -12.21 -2.81 5.01
CA ASP A 7 -12.75 -2.04 3.89
C ASP A 7 -13.44 -0.75 4.38
N GLY A 8 -13.04 0.38 3.80
CA GLY A 8 -13.53 1.72 4.15
C GLY A 8 -13.11 2.20 5.54
N ALA A 9 -12.22 1.51 6.25
CA ALA A 9 -11.76 1.93 7.56
C ALA A 9 -10.95 3.23 7.47
N ASP A 10 -11.08 4.05 8.50
CA ASP A 10 -10.19 5.17 8.76
C ASP A 10 -9.03 4.68 9.63
N LEU A 11 -7.84 4.58 9.03
CA LEU A 11 -6.58 4.24 9.68
C LEU A 11 -5.57 5.38 9.50
N THR A 12 -6.07 6.63 9.51
CA THR A 12 -5.22 7.81 9.53
C THR A 12 -4.22 7.75 10.68
N GLU A 13 -2.98 8.17 10.41
CA GLU A 13 -1.87 8.21 11.38
C GLU A 13 -1.50 6.85 12.01
N VAL A 14 -1.99 5.73 11.45
CA VAL A 14 -1.69 4.40 12.00
C VAL A 14 -0.19 4.11 11.89
N VAL A 15 0.34 3.46 12.92
CA VAL A 15 1.69 2.89 12.91
C VAL A 15 1.59 1.38 12.74
N MET A 16 2.03 0.87 11.59
CA MET A 16 2.11 -0.56 11.29
C MET A 16 3.56 -0.96 11.09
N SER A 17 4.21 -1.47 12.14
CA SER A 17 5.56 -2.04 12.04
C SER A 17 5.50 -3.57 12.08
N LYS A 18 6.14 -4.22 11.10
CA LYS A 18 6.24 -5.69 10.98
C LYS A 18 4.89 -6.40 10.98
N ALA A 19 3.86 -5.72 10.49
CA ALA A 19 2.51 -6.24 10.42
C ALA A 19 2.40 -7.42 9.44
N TYR A 20 1.67 -8.47 9.82
CA TYR A 20 1.31 -9.57 8.92
C TYR A 20 -0.15 -9.44 8.50
N ALA A 21 -0.37 -8.96 7.28
CA ALA A 21 -1.69 -8.64 6.69
C ALA A 21 -1.94 -9.41 5.38
N VAL A 22 -1.31 -10.57 5.23
CA VAL A 22 -1.44 -11.40 4.04
C VAL A 22 -2.90 -11.82 3.81
N GLY A 23 -3.40 -11.59 2.59
CA GLY A 23 -4.78 -11.90 2.19
C GLY A 23 -5.86 -11.07 2.89
N ALA A 24 -5.51 -10.00 3.60
CA ALA A 24 -6.48 -9.08 4.19
C ALA A 24 -7.09 -8.16 3.13
N SER A 25 -8.27 -7.61 3.43
CA SER A 25 -8.95 -6.62 2.60
C SER A 25 -8.87 -5.24 3.24
N PHE A 26 -8.44 -4.26 2.47
CA PHE A 26 -8.26 -2.86 2.81
C PHE A 26 -8.86 -1.95 1.72
N LYS A 27 -9.91 -2.40 1.04
CA LYS A 27 -10.52 -1.64 -0.06
C LYS A 27 -10.96 -0.27 0.43
N GLY A 28 -10.56 0.81 -0.25
CA GLY A 28 -10.93 2.17 0.14
C GLY A 28 -10.48 2.59 1.54
N THR A 29 -9.51 1.91 2.15
CA THR A 29 -9.01 2.25 3.49
C THR A 29 -8.18 3.53 3.43
N ASN A 30 -8.35 4.40 4.42
CA ASN A 30 -7.56 5.62 4.53
C ASN A 30 -6.34 5.40 5.43
N PHE A 31 -5.13 5.45 4.86
CA PHE A 31 -3.85 5.42 5.57
C PHE A 31 -3.14 6.78 5.57
N THR A 32 -3.86 7.89 5.39
CA THR A 32 -3.23 9.22 5.33
C THR A 32 -2.39 9.48 6.59
N ASN A 33 -1.17 9.99 6.42
CA ASN A 33 -0.19 10.23 7.49
C ASN A 33 0.31 8.97 8.22
N ALA A 34 0.10 7.76 7.67
CA ALA A 34 0.54 6.54 8.32
C ALA A 34 2.06 6.34 8.31
N VAL A 35 2.55 5.48 9.21
CA VAL A 35 3.92 4.95 9.19
C VAL A 35 3.86 3.43 9.06
N ILE A 36 4.28 2.93 7.90
CA ILE A 36 4.19 1.52 7.53
C ILE A 36 5.61 0.99 7.25
N ASP A 37 6.14 0.27 8.24
CA ASP A 37 7.51 -0.27 8.23
C ASP A 37 7.49 -1.79 8.21
N ARG A 38 8.08 -2.40 7.19
CA ARG A 38 8.27 -3.87 7.07
C ARG A 38 6.98 -4.67 7.18
N ALA A 39 5.86 -4.13 6.70
CA ALA A 39 4.58 -4.82 6.69
C ALA A 39 4.46 -5.75 5.48
N ASN A 40 3.75 -6.87 5.65
CA ASN A 40 3.48 -7.82 4.58
C ASN A 40 2.00 -7.77 4.18
N PHE A 41 1.74 -7.19 2.99
CA PHE A 41 0.44 -7.10 2.33
C PHE A 41 0.32 -8.11 1.18
N GLY A 42 1.07 -9.22 1.19
CA GLY A 42 1.01 -10.22 0.14
C GLY A 42 -0.42 -10.73 -0.08
N LYS A 43 -0.89 -10.77 -1.33
CA LYS A 43 -2.26 -11.14 -1.71
C LYS A 43 -3.37 -10.30 -1.08
N ALA A 44 -3.05 -9.16 -0.46
CA ALA A 44 -4.06 -8.27 0.11
C ALA A 44 -4.82 -7.53 -0.99
N ASP A 45 -6.04 -7.12 -0.69
CA ASP A 45 -6.84 -6.28 -1.57
C ASP A 45 -6.79 -4.83 -1.08
N LEU A 46 -6.04 -3.99 -1.79
CA LEU A 46 -5.82 -2.57 -1.49
C LEU A 46 -6.55 -1.67 -2.51
N GLU A 47 -7.52 -2.18 -3.27
CA GLU A 47 -8.21 -1.39 -4.28
C GLU A 47 -8.78 -0.09 -3.70
N GLY A 48 -8.38 1.05 -4.27
CA GLY A 48 -8.82 2.37 -3.81
C GLY A 48 -8.25 2.82 -2.46
N ALA A 49 -7.28 2.11 -1.89
CA ALA A 49 -6.65 2.53 -0.63
C ALA A 49 -5.86 3.83 -0.80
N ILE A 50 -5.82 4.65 0.25
CA ILE A 50 -5.26 6.00 0.23
C ILE A 50 -4.00 6.02 1.11
N PHE A 51 -2.82 6.22 0.52
CA PHE A 51 -1.53 6.31 1.22
C PHE A 51 -0.97 7.74 1.26
N LYS A 52 -1.81 8.77 1.22
CA LYS A 52 -1.38 10.16 1.20
C LYS A 52 -0.43 10.51 2.36
N ASN A 53 0.70 11.17 2.07
CA ASN A 53 1.69 11.57 3.08
C ASN A 53 2.12 10.41 4.01
N THR A 54 2.20 9.18 3.48
CA THR A 54 2.59 7.99 4.25
C THR A 54 4.09 7.74 4.17
N VAL A 55 4.69 7.24 5.25
CA VAL A 55 6.03 6.64 5.19
C VAL A 55 5.89 5.15 4.93
N LEU A 56 6.36 4.69 3.76
CA LEU A 56 6.31 3.29 3.36
C LEU A 56 7.73 2.74 3.15
N SER A 57 8.18 1.90 4.08
CA SER A 57 9.55 1.36 4.05
C SER A 57 9.57 -0.15 4.27
N GLY A 58 10.33 -0.88 3.45
CA GLY A 58 10.59 -2.31 3.61
C GLY A 58 9.38 -3.22 3.53
N SER A 59 8.23 -2.71 3.08
CA SER A 59 6.96 -3.45 3.02
C SER A 59 6.82 -4.21 1.69
N THR A 60 6.05 -5.29 1.69
CA THR A 60 5.87 -6.17 0.51
C THR A 60 4.41 -6.21 0.05
N PHE A 61 4.22 -6.19 -1.26
CA PHE A 61 2.91 -6.15 -1.93
C PHE A 61 2.78 -7.26 -2.99
N ASP A 62 3.47 -8.38 -2.79
CA ASP A 62 3.49 -9.49 -3.74
C ASP A 62 2.07 -10.02 -3.98
N GLU A 63 1.64 -10.07 -5.24
CA GLU A 63 0.28 -10.49 -5.64
C GLU A 63 -0.86 -9.65 -5.01
N ALA A 64 -0.58 -8.49 -4.41
CA ALA A 64 -1.61 -7.60 -3.89
C ALA A 64 -2.38 -6.93 -5.03
N ASN A 65 -3.68 -6.71 -4.85
CA ASN A 65 -4.47 -5.86 -5.74
C ASN A 65 -4.28 -4.40 -5.33
N MET A 66 -3.66 -3.60 -6.19
CA MET A 66 -3.30 -2.20 -5.94
C MET A 66 -3.92 -1.26 -6.99
N LYS A 67 -5.03 -1.69 -7.57
CA LYS A 67 -5.81 -0.89 -8.52
C LYS A 67 -6.34 0.36 -7.83
N ASP A 68 -6.21 1.50 -8.50
CA ASP A 68 -6.72 2.81 -8.05
C ASP A 68 -6.21 3.24 -6.66
N VAL A 69 -5.03 2.75 -6.26
CA VAL A 69 -4.35 3.20 -5.05
C VAL A 69 -3.77 4.60 -5.27
N ASP A 70 -3.89 5.43 -4.24
CA ASP A 70 -3.35 6.80 -4.22
C ASP A 70 -2.07 6.85 -3.38
N PHE A 71 -0.97 7.30 -3.98
CA PHE A 71 0.34 7.40 -3.35
C PHE A 71 0.82 8.85 -3.19
N GLU A 72 -0.08 9.84 -3.24
CA GLU A 72 0.31 11.25 -3.24
C GLU A 72 1.17 11.58 -2.01
N ASP A 73 2.32 12.22 -2.23
CA ASP A 73 3.28 12.55 -1.16
C ASP A 73 3.76 11.36 -0.31
N THR A 74 3.64 10.12 -0.80
CA THR A 74 4.17 8.94 -0.09
C THR A 74 5.69 8.91 -0.16
N LEU A 75 6.34 8.78 1.00
CA LEU A 75 7.77 8.56 1.08
C LEU A 75 8.08 7.07 0.88
N ILE A 76 8.57 6.74 -0.33
CA ILE A 76 8.94 5.38 -0.73
C ILE A 76 10.44 5.34 -1.07
N GLY A 77 11.18 4.40 -0.46
CA GLY A 77 12.59 4.19 -0.77
C GLY A 77 12.77 3.60 -2.18
N TYR A 78 13.88 3.92 -2.85
CA TYR A 78 14.17 3.49 -4.23
C TYR A 78 13.98 1.98 -4.45
N ILE A 79 14.47 1.14 -3.53
CA ILE A 79 14.36 -0.33 -3.64
C ILE A 79 12.90 -0.79 -3.53
N ASP A 80 12.11 -0.17 -2.66
CA ASP A 80 10.72 -0.55 -2.45
C ASP A 80 9.84 -0.06 -3.59
N LEU A 81 10.13 1.12 -4.14
CA LEU A 81 9.51 1.62 -5.36
C LEU A 81 9.73 0.65 -6.54
N GLN A 82 10.98 0.18 -6.75
CA GLN A 82 11.28 -0.79 -7.81
C GLN A 82 10.47 -2.09 -7.67
N LYS A 83 10.22 -2.56 -6.44
CA LYS A 83 9.36 -3.72 -6.19
C LYS A 83 7.90 -3.40 -6.47
N LEU A 84 7.43 -2.26 -5.99
CA LEU A 84 6.05 -1.79 -6.18
C LEU A 84 5.70 -1.68 -7.66
N CYS A 85 6.61 -1.13 -8.47
CA CYS A 85 6.46 -0.99 -9.93
C CYS A 85 6.36 -2.34 -10.69
N ARG A 86 6.70 -3.47 -10.07
CA ARG A 86 6.49 -4.81 -10.66
C ARG A 86 5.06 -5.31 -10.49
N ASN A 87 4.25 -4.68 -9.64
CA ASN A 87 2.85 -5.02 -9.48
C ASN A 87 2.07 -4.59 -10.73
N THR A 88 1.41 -5.55 -11.37
CA THR A 88 0.69 -5.35 -12.64
C THR A 88 -0.74 -4.82 -12.47
N SER A 89 -1.24 -4.74 -11.22
CA SER A 89 -2.58 -4.22 -10.93
C SER A 89 -2.62 -2.70 -10.80
N ILE A 90 -1.46 -2.05 -10.62
CA ILE A 90 -1.35 -0.59 -10.58
C ILE A 90 -1.66 -0.04 -11.97
N ASN A 91 -2.57 0.92 -12.05
CA ASN A 91 -2.97 1.55 -13.31
C ASN A 91 -1.87 2.50 -13.84
N GLU A 92 -1.93 2.89 -15.12
CA GLU A 92 -0.88 3.70 -15.76
C GLU A 92 -0.69 5.07 -15.08
N ASP A 93 -1.76 5.70 -14.61
CA ASP A 93 -1.67 7.03 -13.96
C ASP A 93 -0.92 6.94 -12.63
N THR A 94 -1.24 5.97 -11.77
CA THR A 94 -0.53 5.72 -10.51
C THR A 94 0.92 5.27 -10.78
N ARG A 95 1.18 4.53 -11.87
CA ARG A 95 2.56 4.18 -12.26
C ARG A 95 3.38 5.41 -12.64
N LEU A 96 2.78 6.36 -13.34
CA LEU A 96 3.41 7.64 -13.69
C LEU A 96 3.69 8.49 -12.44
N GLU A 97 2.73 8.56 -11.52
CA GLU A 97 2.87 9.24 -10.23
C GLU A 97 4.05 8.69 -9.42
N LEU A 98 4.15 7.37 -9.34
CA LEU A 98 5.24 6.66 -8.67
C LEU A 98 6.58 6.79 -9.41
N GLY A 99 6.59 7.27 -10.66
CA GLY A 99 7.79 7.34 -11.49
C GLY A 99 8.30 5.95 -11.91
N CYS A 100 7.41 4.97 -12.04
CA CYS A 100 7.74 3.67 -12.60
C CYS A 100 8.19 3.84 -14.06
N ARG A 101 9.38 3.35 -14.39
CA ARG A 101 9.97 3.40 -15.74
C ARG A 101 10.15 2.00 -16.30
#